data_AF-A0AAI8WC73-F1
#
_entry.id   AF-A0AAI8WC73-F1
#
_cell.length_a   1.000
_cell.length_b   1.000
_cell.length_c   1.000
_cell.angle_alpha   90.00
_cell.angle_beta   90.00
_cell.angle_gamma   90.00
#
_symmetry.space_group_name_H-M   'P 1'
#
loop_
_entity.id
_entity.type
_entity.pdbx_description
1 polymer ?
#
loop_
_entity_poly.entity_id
_entity_poly.type
_entity_poly.pdbx_seq_one_letter_code
_entity_poly.pdbx_strand_id
1 'polypeptide(L)'
;MKSKLFLILPIIFICLSSILIYQSRNRRNDYRSTIESSSIPEPSAFEQLQKGKNKKIVDLGETMITFVHFEDVNQAILSIGDEEIHFPLSVTNIDKNQFELIGLADSPSNLKIGSTFGLAQDTNQQYYYYPLENE
;
A
#
# COMPACT_ATOMS: atom_id res chain seq x y z
N MET A 1 1.37 13.24 -70.11
CA MET A 1 0.91 12.58 -68.85
C MET A 1 1.32 13.30 -67.56
N LYS A 2 1.81 14.56 -67.58
CA LYS A 2 2.28 15.27 -66.37
C LYS A 2 1.19 16.07 -65.62
N SER A 3 0.08 16.44 -66.27
CA SER A 3 -0.96 17.29 -65.63
C SER A 3 -1.83 16.55 -64.59
N LYS A 4 -2.11 15.26 -64.79
CA LYS A 4 -2.86 14.44 -63.81
C LYS A 4 -2.06 14.22 -62.52
N LEU A 5 -0.72 14.22 -62.60
CA LEU A 5 0.16 14.07 -61.44
C LEU A 5 0.04 15.25 -60.47
N PHE A 6 -0.09 16.47 -60.99
CA PHE A 6 -0.28 17.69 -60.18
C PHE A 6 -1.64 17.75 -59.48
N LEU A 7 -2.65 17.07 -60.02
CA LEU A 7 -4.00 17.01 -59.43
C LEU A 7 -4.11 15.94 -58.32
N ILE A 8 -3.33 14.86 -58.42
CA ILE A 8 -3.33 13.75 -57.46
C ILE A 8 -2.46 14.05 -56.23
N LEU A 9 -1.38 14.82 -56.39
CA LEU A 9 -0.46 15.19 -55.31
C LEU A 9 -1.12 15.86 -54.08
N PRO A 10 -2.01 16.87 -54.23
CA PRO A 10 -2.64 17.49 -53.06
C PRO A 10 -3.60 16.54 -52.33
N ILE A 11 -4.27 15.63 -53.06
CA ILE A 11 -5.18 14.63 -52.47
C ILE A 11 -4.39 13.67 -51.58
N ILE A 12 -3.24 13.20 -52.07
CA ILE A 12 -2.33 12.33 -51.30
C ILE A 12 -1.83 13.06 -50.04
N PHE A 13 -1.47 14.34 -50.16
CA PHE A 13 -1.00 15.14 -49.04
C PHE A 13 -2.06 15.33 -47.94
N ILE A 14 -3.32 15.54 -48.31
CA ILE A 14 -4.44 15.65 -47.37
C ILE A 14 -4.69 14.32 -46.65
N CYS A 15 -4.65 13.20 -47.37
CA CYS A 15 -4.81 11.87 -46.77
C CYS A 15 -3.68 11.54 -45.77
N LEU A 16 -2.42 11.80 -46.14
CA LEU A 16 -1.27 11.62 -45.25
C LEU A 16 -1.38 12.50 -44.00
N SER A 17 -1.77 13.76 -44.17
CA SER A 17 -1.97 14.70 -43.06
C SER A 17 -3.06 14.21 -42.10
N SER A 18 -4.16 13.67 -42.62
CA SER A 18 -5.26 13.10 -41.84
C SER A 18 -4.80 11.90 -41.00
N ILE A 19 -3.98 11.02 -41.58
CA ILE A 19 -3.41 9.85 -40.90
C ILE A 19 -2.45 10.30 -39.79
N LEU A 20 -1.57 11.28 -40.07
CA LEU A 20 -0.64 11.81 -39.07
C LEU A 20 -1.36 12.49 -37.90
N ILE A 21 -2.43 13.24 -38.17
CA ILE A 21 -3.26 13.86 -37.13
C ILE A 21 -3.97 12.78 -36.29
N TYR A 22 -4.50 11.74 -36.93
CA TYR A 22 -5.13 10.62 -36.23
C TYR A 22 -4.15 9.91 -35.29
N GLN A 23 -2.95 9.57 -35.78
CA GLN A 23 -1.91 8.95 -34.94
C GLN A 23 -1.44 9.87 -33.81
N SER A 24 -1.29 11.18 -34.07
CA SER A 24 -0.92 12.16 -33.04
C SER A 24 -1.97 12.30 -31.94
N ARG A 25 -3.25 12.24 -32.30
CA ARG A 25 -4.36 12.26 -31.34
C ARG A 25 -4.44 10.95 -30.54
N ASN A 26 -4.28 9.80 -31.20
CA ASN A 26 -4.29 8.51 -30.51
C ASN A 26 -3.17 8.44 -29.49
N ARG A 27 -1.93 8.77 -29.87
CA ARG A 27 -0.79 8.83 -28.93
C ARG A 27 -1.08 9.75 -27.75
N ARG A 28 -1.62 10.95 -27.97
CA ARG A 28 -1.99 11.87 -26.88
C ARG A 28 -3.06 11.30 -25.95
N ASN A 29 -4.04 10.59 -26.49
CA ASN A 29 -5.07 9.92 -25.70
C ASN A 29 -4.50 8.75 -24.91
N ASP A 30 -3.60 7.96 -25.52
CA ASP A 30 -2.89 6.87 -24.85
C ASP A 30 -2.04 7.41 -23.69
N TYR A 31 -1.31 8.51 -23.91
CA TYR A 31 -0.57 9.21 -22.84
C TYR A 31 -1.51 9.73 -21.74
N ARG A 32 -2.66 10.33 -22.08
CA ARG A 32 -3.64 10.78 -21.06
C ARG A 32 -4.25 9.62 -20.28
N SER A 33 -4.62 8.54 -20.95
CA SER A 33 -5.15 7.33 -20.32
C SER A 33 -4.10 6.68 -19.41
N THR A 34 -2.83 6.70 -19.80
CA THR A 34 -1.71 6.19 -18.99
C THR A 34 -1.49 7.07 -17.76
N ILE A 35 -1.55 8.40 -17.90
CA ILE A 35 -1.43 9.35 -16.79
C ILE A 35 -2.62 9.21 -15.81
N GLU A 36 -3.86 9.14 -16.31
CA GLU A 36 -5.07 8.97 -15.49
C GLU A 36 -5.12 7.59 -14.79
N SER A 37 -4.55 6.55 -15.40
CA SER A 37 -4.42 5.24 -14.74
C SER A 37 -3.29 5.20 -13.70
N SER A 38 -2.22 5.98 -13.90
CA SER A 38 -1.11 6.12 -12.95
C SER A 38 -1.43 7.00 -11.73
N SER A 39 -2.57 7.68 -11.74
CA SER A 39 -2.99 8.59 -10.67
C SER A 39 -4.04 8.00 -9.73
N ILE A 40 -4.34 6.70 -9.81
CA ILE A 40 -5.12 6.05 -8.75
C ILE A 40 -4.14 5.87 -7.59
N PRO A 41 -4.26 6.66 -6.50
CA PRO A 41 -3.37 6.49 -5.36
C PRO A 41 -3.54 5.06 -4.88
N GLU A 42 -2.42 4.35 -4.71
CA GLU A 42 -2.48 3.04 -4.06
C GLU A 42 -3.12 3.24 -2.69
N PRO A 43 -4.11 2.40 -2.32
CA PRO A 43 -4.75 2.50 -1.03
C PRO A 43 -3.69 2.32 0.06
N SER A 44 -3.74 3.12 1.12
CA SER A 44 -2.82 2.99 2.25
C SER A 44 -2.92 1.58 2.87
N ALA A 45 -1.90 1.16 3.60
CA ALA A 45 -1.90 -0.16 4.25
C ALA A 45 -3.14 -0.38 5.14
N PHE A 46 -3.62 0.65 5.84
CA PHE A 46 -4.86 0.60 6.59
C PHE A 46 -6.10 0.45 5.68
N GLU A 47 -6.19 1.18 4.57
CA GLU A 47 -7.30 1.03 3.62
C GLU A 47 -7.34 -0.37 3.00
N GLN A 48 -6.17 -0.95 2.72
CA GLN A 48 -6.05 -2.33 2.24
C GLN A 48 -6.56 -3.32 3.29
N LEU A 49 -6.16 -3.15 4.57
CA LEU A 49 -6.66 -3.96 5.68
C LEU A 49 -8.19 -3.85 5.82
N GLN A 50 -8.73 -2.62 5.77
CA GLN A 50 -10.17 -2.38 5.90
C GLN A 50 -10.97 -3.03 4.77
N LYS A 51 -10.49 -2.92 3.52
CA LYS A 51 -11.09 -3.61 2.36
C LYS A 51 -11.02 -5.14 2.51
N GLY A 52 -9.91 -5.67 3.00
CA GLY A 52 -9.69 -7.11 3.14
C GLY A 52 -10.54 -7.77 4.24
N LYS A 53 -10.78 -7.08 5.36
CA LYS A 53 -11.53 -7.67 6.49
C LYS A 53 -13.05 -7.59 6.33
N ASN A 54 -13.57 -6.75 5.43
CA ASN A 54 -15.01 -6.50 5.25
C ASN A 54 -15.74 -6.22 6.58
N LYS A 55 -15.06 -5.53 7.49
CA LYS A 55 -15.50 -5.18 8.83
C LYS A 55 -15.18 -3.73 9.11
N LYS A 56 -15.94 -3.11 10.01
CA LYS A 56 -15.62 -1.78 10.52
C LYS A 56 -14.46 -1.90 11.51
N ILE A 57 -13.26 -1.60 11.04
CA ILE A 57 -12.06 -1.42 11.86
C ILE A 57 -11.78 0.08 12.04
N VAL A 58 -11.27 0.43 13.22
CA VAL A 58 -10.84 1.78 13.59
C VAL A 58 -9.31 1.79 13.64
N ASP A 59 -8.72 2.80 13.03
CA ASP A 59 -7.29 3.05 13.10
C ASP A 59 -6.93 3.63 14.49
N LEU A 60 -6.01 2.98 15.21
CA LEU A 60 -5.47 3.46 16.48
C LEU A 60 -4.15 4.22 16.31
N GLY A 61 -3.56 4.18 15.11
CA GLY A 61 -2.36 4.90 14.72
C GLY A 61 -1.07 4.11 14.84
N GLU A 62 0.04 4.84 14.74
CA GLU A 62 1.39 4.31 14.87
C GLU A 62 1.66 3.86 16.30
N THR A 63 2.24 2.67 16.40
CA THR A 63 2.53 1.98 17.65
C THR A 63 3.97 1.50 17.64
N MET A 64 4.65 1.57 18.78
CA MET A 64 6.02 1.09 18.95
C MET A 64 6.13 0.05 20.06
N ILE A 65 6.90 -1.00 19.83
CA ILE A 65 7.26 -1.95 20.89
C ILE A 65 8.34 -1.33 21.78
N THR A 66 8.00 -0.89 22.97
CA THR A 66 8.92 -0.20 23.89
C THR A 66 9.63 -1.17 24.84
N PHE A 67 8.90 -2.10 25.42
CA PHE A 67 9.45 -3.06 26.38
C PHE A 67 8.98 -4.48 26.11
N VAL A 68 9.85 -5.44 26.42
CA VAL A 68 9.55 -6.86 26.29
C VAL A 68 10.09 -7.61 27.52
N HIS A 69 9.20 -8.34 28.20
CA HIS A 69 9.53 -9.18 29.35
C HIS A 69 9.54 -10.65 28.94
N PHE A 70 10.71 -11.31 29.01
CA PHE A 70 10.89 -12.72 28.58
C PHE A 70 10.92 -13.75 29.73
N GLU A 71 10.99 -13.32 31.00
CA GLU A 71 11.26 -14.25 32.12
C GLU A 71 10.01 -14.70 32.88
N ASP A 72 9.08 -13.78 33.22
CA ASP A 72 7.95 -14.11 34.11
C ASP A 72 6.59 -14.24 33.40
N VAL A 73 6.29 -13.40 32.40
CA VAL A 73 4.95 -13.31 31.80
C VAL A 73 4.95 -13.36 30.27
N ASN A 74 6.12 -13.36 29.60
CA ASN A 74 6.24 -13.28 28.14
C ASN A 74 5.28 -12.24 27.56
N GLN A 75 5.59 -10.96 27.76
CA GLN A 75 4.70 -9.86 27.40
C GLN A 75 5.46 -8.70 26.75
N ALA A 76 4.88 -8.13 25.70
CA ALA A 76 5.34 -6.92 25.06
C ALA A 76 4.44 -5.75 25.45
N ILE A 77 5.05 -4.57 25.63
CA ILE A 77 4.36 -3.31 25.86
C ILE A 77 4.44 -2.50 24.57
N LEU A 78 3.28 -2.11 24.08
CA LEU A 78 3.07 -1.29 22.91
C LEU A 78 2.69 0.12 23.35
N SER A 79 3.44 1.13 22.91
CA SER A 79 3.12 2.53 23.18
C SER A 79 2.37 3.16 22.01
N ILE A 80 1.24 3.80 22.30
CA ILE A 80 0.35 4.47 21.34
C ILE A 80 0.09 5.89 21.86
N GLY A 81 0.85 6.87 21.37
CA GLY A 81 0.82 8.21 21.96
C GLY A 81 1.19 8.16 23.45
N ASP A 82 0.24 8.52 24.32
CA ASP A 82 0.39 8.50 25.78
C ASP A 82 -0.18 7.22 26.44
N GLU A 83 -0.73 6.28 25.66
CA GLU A 83 -1.32 5.04 26.14
C GLU A 83 -0.38 3.83 25.95
N GLU A 84 -0.49 2.85 26.85
CA GLU A 84 0.24 1.59 26.77
C GLU A 84 -0.74 0.40 26.66
N ILE A 85 -0.49 -0.47 25.69
CA ILE A 85 -1.24 -1.72 25.50
C ILE A 85 -0.29 -2.89 25.67
N HIS A 86 -0.74 -3.91 26.40
CA HIS A 86 0.07 -5.08 26.68
C HIS A 86 -0.38 -6.28 25.84
N PHE A 87 0.57 -6.94 25.19
CA PHE A 87 0.33 -8.15 24.42
C PHE A 87 1.16 -9.32 24.94
N PRO A 88 0.57 -10.51 25.12
CA PRO A 88 1.36 -11.71 25.31
C PRO A 88 2.22 -11.94 24.06
N LEU A 89 3.41 -12.53 24.23
CA LEU A 89 4.31 -12.85 23.13
C LEU A 89 4.76 -14.30 23.16
N SER A 90 5.25 -14.77 22.03
CA SER A 90 5.96 -16.03 21.89
C SER A 90 7.31 -15.77 21.22
N VAL A 91 8.38 -16.33 21.80
CA VAL A 91 9.73 -16.16 21.24
C VAL A 91 9.88 -17.07 20.03
N THR A 92 10.19 -16.49 18.88
CA THR A 92 10.32 -17.22 17.62
C THR A 92 11.78 -17.49 17.26
N ASN A 93 12.69 -16.59 17.61
CA ASN A 93 14.12 -16.79 17.44
C ASN A 93 14.93 -16.03 18.52
N ILE A 94 15.51 -16.77 19.45
CA ILE A 94 16.32 -16.22 20.56
C ILE A 94 17.59 -15.54 20.04
N ASP A 95 18.32 -16.16 19.11
CA ASP A 95 19.60 -15.64 18.61
C ASP A 95 19.46 -14.28 17.92
N LYS A 96 18.28 -14.00 17.34
CA LYS A 96 17.96 -12.76 16.64
C LYS A 96 17.09 -11.79 17.45
N ASN A 97 16.77 -12.13 18.69
CA ASN A 97 15.83 -11.40 19.54
C ASN A 97 14.47 -11.15 18.85
N GLN A 98 13.94 -12.18 18.17
CA GLN A 98 12.67 -12.11 17.45
C GLN A 98 11.56 -12.82 18.19
N PHE A 99 10.37 -12.25 18.12
CA PHE A 99 9.16 -12.78 18.72
C PHE A 99 7.94 -12.45 17.87
N GLU A 100 6.82 -13.04 18.25
CA GLU A 100 5.48 -12.77 17.71
C GLU A 100 4.55 -12.29 18.83
N LEU A 101 3.58 -11.44 18.49
CA LEU A 101 2.56 -10.97 19.42
C LEU A 101 1.33 -11.87 19.34
N ILE A 102 1.04 -12.57 20.42
CA ILE A 102 -0.08 -13.52 20.49
C ILE A 102 -1.39 -12.74 20.51
N GLY A 103 -2.30 -13.10 19.61
CA GLY A 103 -3.61 -12.48 19.51
C GLY A 103 -3.64 -11.19 18.67
N LEU A 104 -2.48 -10.69 18.22
CA LEU A 104 -2.42 -9.62 17.23
C LEU A 104 -2.60 -10.22 15.83
N ALA A 105 -3.74 -9.94 15.19
CA ALA A 105 -4.03 -10.50 13.88
C ALA A 105 -3.14 -9.87 12.79
N ASP A 106 -2.74 -10.69 11.82
CA ASP A 106 -1.89 -10.31 10.69
C ASP A 106 -0.48 -9.83 11.07
N SER A 107 -0.09 -9.96 12.35
CA SER A 107 1.25 -9.64 12.84
C SER A 107 2.30 -10.59 12.26
N PRO A 108 3.47 -10.10 11.85
CA PRO A 108 4.57 -10.96 11.49
C PRO A 108 5.16 -11.64 12.73
N SER A 109 5.87 -12.75 12.51
CA SER A 109 6.47 -13.58 13.57
C SER A 109 7.94 -13.25 13.85
N ASN A 110 8.41 -12.10 13.38
CA ASN A 110 9.82 -11.71 13.39
C ASN A 110 10.06 -10.32 14.03
N LEU A 111 9.10 -9.85 14.83
CA LEU A 111 9.12 -8.56 15.50
C LEU A 111 10.27 -8.46 16.50
N LYS A 112 10.72 -7.23 16.74
CA LYS A 112 11.80 -6.90 17.67
C LYS A 112 11.42 -5.72 18.54
N ILE A 113 12.14 -5.52 19.64
CA ILE A 113 12.04 -4.30 20.43
C ILE A 113 12.38 -3.10 19.52
N GLY A 114 11.56 -2.05 19.56
CA GLY A 114 11.68 -0.88 18.70
C GLY A 114 11.03 -1.02 17.33
N SER A 115 10.44 -2.17 16.96
CA SER A 115 9.61 -2.26 15.76
C SER A 115 8.42 -1.30 15.88
N THR A 116 8.17 -0.54 14.81
CA THR A 116 7.04 0.38 14.68
C THR A 116 6.07 -0.13 13.62
N PHE A 117 4.78 -0.07 13.90
CA PHE A 117 3.75 -0.51 12.97
C PHE A 117 2.42 0.18 13.27
N GLY A 118 1.47 0.04 12.35
CA GLY A 118 0.12 0.53 12.54
C GLY A 118 -0.75 -0.47 13.29
N LEU A 119 -1.52 0.02 14.26
CA LEU A 119 -2.47 -0.78 15.03
C LEU A 119 -3.91 -0.39 14.69
N ALA A 120 -4.75 -1.37 14.40
CA ALA A 120 -6.18 -1.17 14.19
C ALA A 120 -6.99 -2.08 15.11
N GLN A 121 -8.24 -1.70 15.40
CA GLN A 121 -9.15 -2.46 16.26
C GLN A 121 -10.55 -2.59 15.66
N ASP A 122 -11.17 -3.76 15.79
CA ASP A 122 -12.59 -3.94 15.44
C ASP A 122 -13.55 -3.71 16.62
N THR A 123 -14.85 -3.75 16.33
CA THR A 123 -15.91 -3.60 17.34
C THR A 123 -15.93 -4.69 18.41
N ASN A 124 -15.26 -5.81 18.19
CA ASN A 124 -15.14 -6.92 19.14
C ASN A 124 -13.84 -6.86 19.93
N GLN A 125 -13.15 -5.72 19.92
CA GLN A 125 -11.86 -5.50 20.58
C GLN A 125 -10.71 -6.35 20.02
N GLN A 126 -10.85 -6.93 18.82
CA GLN A 126 -9.75 -7.64 18.16
C GLN A 126 -8.78 -6.62 17.56
N TYR A 127 -7.50 -6.79 17.86
CA TYR A 127 -6.43 -5.97 17.33
C TYR A 127 -5.83 -6.55 16.04
N TYR A 128 -5.42 -5.65 15.15
CA TYR A 128 -4.87 -5.95 13.83
C TYR A 128 -3.59 -5.14 13.60
N TYR A 129 -2.61 -5.81 13.02
CA TYR A 129 -1.38 -5.23 12.52
C TYR A 129 -1.57 -4.72 11.08
N TYR A 130 -0.96 -3.58 10.74
CA TYR A 130 -0.68 -3.22 9.36
C TYR A 130 0.70 -2.55 9.24
N PRO A 131 1.46 -2.78 8.14
CA PRO A 131 2.77 -2.18 7.96
C PRO A 131 2.65 -0.67 7.72
N LEU A 132 3.61 0.09 8.23
CA LEU A 132 3.75 1.50 7.87
C LEU A 132 4.55 1.60 6.56
N GLU A 133 4.29 2.64 5.76
CA GLU A 133 4.87 2.82 4.42
C GLU A 133 6.42 2.99 4.41
N ASN A 134 7.08 2.99 5.58
CA ASN A 134 8.49 3.33 5.76
C ASN A 134 9.38 2.18 6.29
N GLU A 135 8.97 0.92 6.21
CA GLU A 135 9.85 -0.24 6.49
C GLU A 135 10.52 -0.83 5.23
#